data_AF-A2FIV0-F1
#
_entry.id   AF-A2FIV0-F1
#
_cell.length_a   1.000
_cell.length_b   1.000
_cell.length_c   1.000
_cell.angle_alpha   90.00
_cell.angle_beta   90.00
_cell.angle_gamma   90.00
#
_symmetry.space_group_name_H-M   'P 1'
#
loop_
_entity.id
_entity.type
_entity.pdbx_description
1 polymer ?
#
loop_
_entity_poly.entity_id
_entity_poly.type
_entity_poly.pdbx_seq_one_letter_code
_entity_poly.pdbx_strand_id
1 'polypeptide(L)'
;MLKVWGSQGGVISDETSGLGAYTEGIIKLSRYTKLNIYVGRQGECSTSALTDIFYNGGENSIGKIKERSCTGGGATFITYDNNVNDVIIISGSGGGAQIRFKGGYGGKIAGNGEGYNNCFGKGATISSPGQGGIYPGAGEASFCRALDGTFLRGGKSCSTAEVSSSGGGSGYYGGGGSSDQGAGGGGSSYASSVLKNVIYKNGNEDFVQPDGTSKKGHSGDGFISIEKLFSLALQTYCIDFHYISFINILSLIFISSE
;
A
#
# COMPACT_ATOMS: atom_id res chain seq x y z
N MET A 1 -12.68 -7.84 12.59
CA MET A 1 -12.24 -7.59 11.21
C MET A 1 -11.28 -6.42 11.23
N LEU A 2 -10.12 -6.59 10.63
CA LEU A 2 -9.13 -5.55 10.42
C LEU A 2 -9.25 -5.10 8.96
N LYS A 3 -9.31 -3.79 8.72
CA LYS A 3 -9.33 -3.19 7.38
C LYS A 3 -8.25 -2.12 7.32
N VAL A 4 -7.42 -2.17 6.29
CA VAL A 4 -6.20 -1.36 6.18
C VAL A 4 -6.12 -0.77 4.78
N TRP A 5 -6.04 0.55 4.70
CA TRP A 5 -5.81 1.32 3.49
C TRP A 5 -4.38 1.85 3.51
N GLY A 6 -3.62 1.56 2.45
CA GLY A 6 -2.27 2.06 2.27
C GLY A 6 -2.31 3.54 1.93
N SER A 7 -1.24 4.27 2.24
CA SER A 7 -1.16 5.69 1.90
C SER A 7 -0.84 5.89 0.41
N GLN A 8 -1.20 7.06 -0.10
CA GLN A 8 -0.83 7.48 -1.44
C GLN A 8 0.63 7.97 -1.48
N GLY A 9 1.32 7.78 -2.60
CA GLY A 9 2.56 8.50 -2.88
C GLY A 9 2.33 10.00 -3.06
N GLY A 10 3.41 10.78 -3.12
CA GLY A 10 3.26 12.20 -3.41
C GLY A 10 2.78 12.41 -4.84
N VAL A 11 1.87 13.37 -5.00
CA VAL A 11 1.20 13.71 -6.26
C VAL A 11 1.58 15.12 -6.70
N ILE A 12 1.75 15.32 -8.01
CA ILE A 12 2.02 16.65 -8.60
C ILE A 12 0.77 17.19 -9.30
N SER A 13 0.19 16.43 -10.21
CA SER A 13 -0.94 16.88 -11.04
C SER A 13 -2.03 15.83 -11.24
N ASP A 14 -1.67 14.54 -11.22
CA ASP A 14 -2.62 13.46 -11.43
C ASP A 14 -2.93 12.73 -10.12
N GLU A 15 -4.12 12.99 -9.56
CA GLU A 15 -4.62 12.39 -8.31
C GLU A 15 -4.77 10.86 -8.36
N THR A 16 -4.66 10.23 -9.54
CA THR A 16 -4.63 8.77 -9.69
C THR A 16 -3.22 8.18 -9.55
N SER A 17 -2.21 9.01 -9.38
CA SER A 17 -0.82 8.58 -9.20
C SER A 17 -0.61 7.95 -7.82
N GLY A 18 0.16 6.87 -7.77
CA GLY A 18 0.67 6.30 -6.52
C GLY A 18 -0.41 5.97 -5.51
N LEU A 19 -1.57 5.46 -5.94
CA LEU A 19 -2.66 5.14 -5.03
C LEU A 19 -2.32 3.98 -4.07
N GLY A 20 -2.76 4.11 -2.82
CA GLY A 20 -2.62 3.06 -1.82
C GLY A 20 -3.55 1.87 -2.04
N ALA A 21 -3.16 0.71 -1.56
CA ALA A 21 -3.93 -0.52 -1.64
C ALA A 21 -4.96 -0.65 -0.50
N TYR A 22 -5.80 -1.67 -0.57
CA TYR A 22 -6.65 -2.11 0.51
C TYR A 22 -6.39 -3.58 0.87
N THR A 23 -6.36 -3.87 2.18
CA THR A 23 -6.24 -5.23 2.71
C THR A 23 -7.15 -5.38 3.91
N GLU A 24 -7.92 -6.48 3.95
CA GLU A 24 -8.74 -6.82 5.12
C GLU A 24 -8.58 -8.28 5.52
N GLY A 25 -8.94 -8.58 6.77
CA GLY A 25 -8.97 -9.94 7.29
C GLY A 25 -9.62 -10.05 8.66
N ILE A 26 -9.97 -11.28 9.04
CA ILE A 26 -10.59 -11.59 10.32
C ILE A 26 -9.56 -12.24 11.24
N ILE A 27 -9.39 -11.64 12.41
CA ILE A 27 -8.53 -12.16 13.48
C ILE A 27 -9.38 -12.57 14.68
N LYS A 28 -9.01 -13.67 15.33
CA LYS A 28 -9.52 -14.03 16.66
C LYS A 28 -8.54 -13.50 17.69
N LEU A 29 -9.00 -12.59 18.55
CA LEU A 29 -8.19 -11.98 19.60
C LEU A 29 -8.61 -12.49 20.97
N SER A 30 -7.64 -12.65 21.87
CA SER A 30 -7.91 -12.87 23.29
C SER A 30 -8.12 -11.53 24.00
N ARG A 31 -8.69 -11.55 25.21
CA ARG A 31 -9.00 -10.34 25.98
C ARG A 31 -7.76 -9.52 26.38
N TYR A 32 -6.57 -10.09 26.30
CA TYR A 32 -5.31 -9.46 26.71
C TYR A 32 -4.36 -9.16 25.53
N THR A 33 -4.80 -9.41 24.31
CA THR A 33 -3.98 -9.16 23.12
C THR A 33 -3.84 -7.66 22.87
N LYS A 34 -2.60 -7.16 22.81
CA LYS A 34 -2.29 -5.78 22.43
C LYS A 34 -1.94 -5.71 20.95
N LEU A 35 -2.51 -4.71 20.29
CA LEU A 35 -2.23 -4.38 18.89
C LEU A 35 -1.59 -3.00 18.85
N ASN A 36 -0.54 -2.84 18.05
CA ASN A 36 -0.04 -1.51 17.71
C ASN A 36 -0.42 -1.17 16.27
N ILE A 37 -0.78 0.10 16.08
CA ILE A 37 -1.36 0.64 14.85
C ILE A 37 -0.39 1.68 14.32
N TYR A 38 0.03 1.49 13.08
CA TYR A 38 0.91 2.40 12.36
C TYR A 38 0.16 2.91 11.15
N VAL A 39 0.03 4.23 11.05
CA VAL A 39 -0.67 4.89 9.94
C VAL A 39 0.33 5.67 9.13
N GLY A 40 0.50 5.27 7.87
CA GLY A 40 1.40 5.95 6.94
C GLY A 40 0.81 7.25 6.44
N ARG A 41 1.66 8.23 6.15
CA ARG A 41 1.23 9.48 5.52
C ARG A 41 1.40 9.46 4.02
N GLN A 42 0.60 10.30 3.35
CA GLN A 42 0.79 10.59 1.95
C GLN A 42 2.21 11.11 1.69
N GLY A 43 2.81 10.70 0.57
CA GLY A 43 4.10 11.23 0.15
C GLY A 43 4.05 12.74 -0.14
N GLU A 44 5.20 13.38 -0.03
CA GLU A 44 5.36 14.83 -0.20
C GLU A 44 6.13 15.13 -1.47
N CYS A 45 5.89 16.31 -2.05
CA CYS A 45 6.53 16.72 -3.30
C CYS A 45 7.23 18.07 -3.15
N SER A 46 8.50 18.12 -3.53
CA SER A 46 9.34 19.31 -3.40
C SER A 46 10.28 19.46 -4.59
N THR A 47 10.83 20.66 -4.76
CA THR A 47 11.96 20.97 -5.65
C THR A 47 13.30 20.86 -4.91
N SER A 48 13.28 20.41 -3.66
CA SER A 48 14.42 20.09 -2.81
C SER A 48 14.35 18.64 -2.36
N ALA A 49 15.51 18.05 -2.03
CA ALA A 49 15.56 16.68 -1.55
C ALA A 49 14.88 16.58 -0.17
N LEU A 50 13.93 15.65 -0.05
CA LEU A 50 13.19 15.34 1.15
C LEU A 50 13.85 14.12 1.81
N THR A 51 14.55 14.37 2.91
CA THR A 51 15.34 13.35 3.63
C THR A 51 14.71 12.96 4.97
N ASP A 52 13.88 13.83 5.56
CA ASP A 52 13.08 13.53 6.74
C ASP A 52 11.69 13.05 6.31
N ILE A 53 11.63 11.77 5.98
CA ILE A 53 10.43 11.08 5.53
C ILE A 53 9.86 10.25 6.68
N PHE A 54 8.97 10.88 7.43
CA PHE A 54 8.16 10.17 8.41
C PHE A 54 7.43 8.99 7.73
N TYR A 55 7.33 7.85 8.41
CA TYR A 55 6.58 6.66 7.95
C TYR A 55 7.21 5.82 6.83
N ASN A 56 8.52 5.97 6.56
CA ASN A 56 9.34 5.05 5.74
C ASN A 56 9.04 5.03 4.22
N GLY A 57 8.46 6.10 3.65
CA GLY A 57 8.43 6.25 2.18
C GLY A 57 9.83 6.21 1.54
N GLY A 58 9.93 6.13 0.22
CA GLY A 58 11.20 6.37 -0.47
C GLY A 58 11.48 7.86 -0.56
N GLU A 59 12.73 8.28 -0.33
CA GLU A 59 13.17 9.67 -0.55
C GLU A 59 13.19 10.01 -2.05
N ASN A 60 12.89 11.26 -2.37
CA ASN A 60 13.07 11.80 -3.71
C ASN A 60 14.53 12.25 -3.93
N SER A 61 14.86 12.56 -5.19
CA SER A 61 16.14 13.10 -5.59
C SER A 61 15.91 14.18 -6.62
N ILE A 62 16.66 15.26 -6.50
CA ILE A 62 16.48 16.47 -7.30
C ILE A 62 17.62 16.57 -8.29
N GLY A 63 17.28 16.61 -9.59
CA GLY A 63 18.23 16.81 -10.67
C GLY A 63 18.63 18.28 -10.83
N LYS A 64 19.55 18.56 -11.75
CA LYS A 64 20.15 19.90 -11.94
C LYS A 64 19.12 21.01 -12.20
N ILE A 65 18.02 20.71 -12.92
CA ILE A 65 16.99 21.72 -13.25
C ILE A 65 15.95 21.91 -12.14
N LYS A 66 16.10 21.24 -10.99
CA LYS A 66 15.26 21.37 -9.79
C LYS A 66 13.76 21.19 -10.04
N GLU A 67 13.40 20.28 -10.95
CA GLU A 67 12.01 19.90 -11.17
C GLU A 67 11.42 19.26 -9.89
N ARG A 68 10.11 19.43 -9.71
CA ARG A 68 9.39 18.87 -8.58
C ARG A 68 9.37 17.34 -8.68
N SER A 69 9.73 16.66 -7.60
CA SER A 69 9.60 15.21 -7.46
C SER A 69 9.08 14.86 -6.08
N CYS A 70 8.64 13.62 -5.91
CA CYS A 70 7.87 13.21 -4.76
C CYS A 70 8.46 12.00 -4.04
N THR A 71 8.20 11.93 -2.74
CA THR A 71 8.45 10.74 -1.94
C THR A 71 7.33 9.72 -2.14
N GLY A 72 7.60 8.46 -1.81
CA GLY A 72 6.56 7.44 -1.74
C GLY A 72 5.73 7.54 -0.46
N GLY A 73 4.58 6.88 -0.45
CA GLY A 73 3.70 6.82 0.71
C GLY A 73 4.28 5.98 1.85
N GLY A 74 3.98 6.38 3.09
CA GLY A 74 4.42 5.67 4.29
C GLY A 74 3.61 4.40 4.60
N ALA A 75 4.19 3.48 5.38
CA ALA A 75 3.57 2.18 5.68
C ALA A 75 2.36 2.29 6.62
N THR A 76 1.26 1.60 6.28
CA THR A 76 0.06 1.48 7.12
C THR A 76 -0.17 0.02 7.50
N PHE A 77 -0.02 -0.31 8.79
CA PHE A 77 -0.02 -1.69 9.25
C PHE A 77 -0.37 -1.86 10.74
N ILE A 78 -0.63 -3.10 11.12
CA ILE A 78 -0.93 -3.52 12.49
C ILE A 78 0.04 -4.63 12.89
N THR A 79 0.58 -4.56 14.10
CA THR A 79 1.46 -5.60 14.69
C THR A 79 0.88 -6.17 15.97
N TYR A 80 1.39 -7.35 16.36
CA TYR A 80 1.30 -7.79 17.76
C TYR A 80 2.32 -7.05 18.59
N ASP A 81 1.89 -6.53 19.75
CA ASP A 81 2.76 -5.80 20.66
C ASP A 81 3.61 -4.75 19.93
N ASN A 82 4.66 -4.21 20.58
CA ASN A 82 5.48 -3.14 20.01
C ASN A 82 6.62 -3.65 19.11
N ASN A 83 6.41 -4.77 18.41
CA ASN A 83 7.41 -5.36 17.52
C ASN A 83 7.03 -5.13 16.05
N VAL A 84 7.75 -4.23 15.37
CA VAL A 84 7.54 -3.92 13.95
C VAL A 84 7.80 -5.10 13.01
N ASN A 85 8.47 -6.15 13.48
CA ASN A 85 8.70 -7.37 12.69
C ASN A 85 7.49 -8.32 12.72
N ASP A 86 6.60 -8.18 13.71
CA ASP A 86 5.43 -9.06 13.89
C ASP A 86 4.19 -8.46 13.22
N VAL A 87 4.29 -8.18 11.93
CA VAL A 87 3.21 -7.60 11.12
C VAL A 87 2.06 -8.61 11.00
N ILE A 88 0.90 -8.22 11.49
CA ILE A 88 -0.34 -8.99 11.33
C ILE A 88 -0.92 -8.75 9.94
N ILE A 89 -1.02 -7.47 9.55
CA ILE A 89 -1.59 -7.00 8.30
C ILE A 89 -0.97 -5.67 7.91
N ILE A 90 -0.68 -5.50 6.63
CA ILE A 90 -0.17 -4.26 6.03
C ILE A 90 -0.77 -4.10 4.64
N SER A 91 -1.14 -2.87 4.31
CA SER A 91 -1.57 -2.52 2.97
C SER A 91 -0.49 -1.70 2.27
N GLY A 92 -0.12 -2.13 1.07
CA GLY A 92 0.91 -1.50 0.26
C GLY A 92 0.58 -0.05 -0.06
N SER A 93 1.58 0.83 0.04
CA SER A 93 1.47 2.26 -0.25
C SER A 93 2.02 2.56 -1.64
N GLY A 94 1.56 3.62 -2.28
CA GLY A 94 2.03 3.95 -3.63
C GLY A 94 3.36 4.70 -3.68
N GLY A 95 4.02 4.63 -4.83
CA GLY A 95 5.25 5.34 -5.12
C GLY A 95 5.03 6.82 -5.44
N GLY A 96 6.08 7.62 -5.29
CA GLY A 96 6.02 9.06 -5.58
C GLY A 96 5.97 9.35 -7.07
N ALA A 97 5.18 10.36 -7.45
CA ALA A 97 5.11 10.88 -8.81
C ALA A 97 6.35 11.70 -9.18
N GLN A 98 6.63 11.74 -10.48
CA GLN A 98 7.55 12.68 -11.10
C GLN A 98 6.71 13.62 -11.98
N ILE A 99 7.19 14.83 -12.31
CA ILE A 99 6.41 15.83 -13.05
C ILE A 99 5.71 15.32 -14.32
N ARG A 100 6.25 14.27 -14.97
CA ARG A 100 5.72 13.65 -16.20
C ARG A 100 5.19 12.24 -16.00
N PHE A 101 5.40 11.63 -14.83
CA PHE A 101 5.22 10.19 -14.63
C PHE A 101 4.51 9.87 -13.34
N LYS A 102 3.55 8.95 -13.42
CA LYS A 102 2.83 8.46 -12.26
C LYS A 102 3.68 7.49 -11.44
N GLY A 103 3.57 7.62 -10.13
CA GLY A 103 4.05 6.61 -9.20
C GLY A 103 3.21 5.33 -9.27
N GLY A 104 3.84 4.20 -9.00
CA GLY A 104 3.18 2.90 -8.99
C GLY A 104 2.20 2.76 -7.82
N TYR A 105 1.06 2.12 -8.06
CA TYR A 105 0.08 1.83 -7.02
C TYR A 105 0.61 0.78 -6.03
N GLY A 106 0.22 0.85 -4.75
CA GLY A 106 0.49 -0.21 -3.78
C GLY A 106 -0.39 -1.45 -4.05
N GLY A 107 -0.02 -2.62 -3.55
CA GLY A 107 -0.89 -3.80 -3.71
C GLY A 107 -0.26 -5.12 -3.28
N LYS A 108 -0.99 -6.24 -3.33
CA LYS A 108 -0.37 -7.57 -3.12
C LYS A 108 0.73 -7.83 -4.16
N ILE A 109 0.46 -7.39 -5.39
CA ILE A 109 1.44 -7.20 -6.45
C ILE A 109 1.32 -5.72 -6.81
N ALA A 110 2.31 -4.93 -6.40
CA ALA A 110 2.28 -3.49 -6.57
C ALA A 110 2.67 -3.08 -7.99
N GLY A 111 2.22 -1.90 -8.40
CA GLY A 111 2.53 -1.32 -9.69
C GLY A 111 3.96 -0.79 -9.76
N ASN A 112 4.56 -0.87 -10.94
CA ASN A 112 5.76 -0.12 -11.26
C ASN A 112 5.43 1.38 -11.37
N GLY A 113 6.40 2.23 -11.10
CA GLY A 113 6.32 3.62 -11.54
C GLY A 113 6.44 3.73 -13.05
N GLU A 114 6.04 4.87 -13.61
CA GLU A 114 6.26 5.20 -15.01
C GLU A 114 7.63 5.85 -15.23
N GLY A 115 8.17 5.78 -16.44
CA GLY A 115 9.44 6.40 -16.79
C GLY A 115 10.07 5.82 -18.05
N TYR A 116 11.15 6.44 -18.52
CA TYR A 116 11.89 5.98 -19.71
C TYR A 116 12.94 4.92 -19.37
N ASN A 117 13.32 4.06 -20.33
CA ASN A 117 14.56 3.28 -20.31
C ASN A 117 14.91 2.57 -18.97
N ASN A 118 13.93 2.00 -18.28
CA ASN A 118 14.08 1.35 -16.96
C ASN A 118 14.54 2.26 -15.80
N CYS A 119 14.39 3.57 -15.96
CA CYS A 119 14.63 4.56 -14.93
C CYS A 119 13.58 4.56 -13.81
N PHE A 120 12.46 3.86 -13.99
CA PHE A 120 11.38 3.79 -13.01
C PHE A 120 11.61 2.72 -11.95
N GLY A 121 11.10 2.97 -10.75
CA GLY A 121 11.11 1.99 -9.67
C GLY A 121 10.11 0.87 -9.93
N LYS A 122 10.50 -0.37 -9.66
CA LYS A 122 9.59 -1.53 -9.78
C LYS A 122 8.69 -1.65 -8.55
N GLY A 123 7.48 -2.15 -8.76
CA GLY A 123 6.56 -2.49 -7.68
C GLY A 123 7.05 -3.73 -6.92
N ALA A 124 6.77 -3.76 -5.63
CA ALA A 124 7.05 -4.92 -4.78
C ALA A 124 6.01 -6.04 -4.96
N THR A 125 6.36 -7.24 -4.53
CA THR A 125 5.47 -8.39 -4.43
C THR A 125 5.41 -8.91 -3.00
N ILE A 126 4.63 -9.95 -2.75
CA ILE A 126 4.59 -10.64 -1.45
C ILE A 126 5.90 -11.37 -1.09
N SER A 127 6.79 -11.59 -2.06
CA SER A 127 8.00 -12.39 -1.88
C SER A 127 9.29 -11.61 -2.14
N SER A 128 9.22 -10.40 -2.69
CA SER A 128 10.41 -9.62 -3.03
C SER A 128 10.13 -8.12 -3.01
N PRO A 129 11.12 -7.31 -2.62
CA PRO A 129 11.05 -5.87 -2.80
C PRO A 129 11.07 -5.45 -4.26
N GLY A 130 10.57 -4.24 -4.50
CA GLY A 130 10.67 -3.58 -5.78
C GLY A 130 12.11 -3.14 -6.04
N GLN A 131 12.62 -3.43 -7.23
CA GLN A 131 13.96 -3.01 -7.64
C GLN A 131 14.00 -1.52 -8.00
N GLY A 132 15.09 -0.86 -7.64
CA GLY A 132 15.35 0.52 -8.02
C GLY A 132 15.58 0.69 -9.52
N GLY A 133 15.16 1.84 -10.05
CA GLY A 133 15.44 2.27 -11.41
C GLY A 133 16.94 2.45 -11.67
N ILE A 134 17.33 2.28 -12.93
CA ILE A 134 18.71 2.44 -13.38
C ILE A 134 18.77 3.50 -14.47
N TYR A 135 19.61 4.51 -14.26
CA TYR A 135 20.01 5.44 -15.29
C TYR A 135 21.43 5.09 -15.77
N PRO A 136 21.60 4.72 -17.05
CA PRO A 136 22.89 4.25 -17.55
C PRO A 136 23.96 5.36 -17.66
N GLY A 137 23.57 6.63 -17.53
CA GLY A 137 24.41 7.77 -17.88
C GLY A 137 24.20 8.20 -19.33
N ALA A 138 24.29 9.50 -19.60
CA ALA A 138 24.32 10.07 -20.94
C ALA A 138 24.98 11.45 -20.93
N GLY A 139 25.82 11.73 -21.94
CA GLY A 139 26.58 12.98 -22.01
C GLY A 139 27.49 13.14 -20.79
N GLU A 140 27.33 14.25 -20.06
CA GLU A 140 28.07 14.52 -18.81
C GLU A 140 27.44 13.89 -17.55
N ALA A 141 26.25 13.28 -17.66
CA ALA A 141 25.59 12.65 -16.53
C ALA A 141 26.13 11.24 -16.29
N SER A 142 26.58 10.97 -15.07
CA SER A 142 27.12 9.66 -14.68
C SER A 142 26.02 8.62 -14.50
N PHE A 143 26.41 7.34 -14.53
CA PHE A 143 25.53 6.24 -14.11
C PHE A 143 24.94 6.49 -12.71
N CYS A 144 23.67 6.13 -12.53
CA CYS A 144 23.03 6.18 -11.23
C CYS A 144 22.02 5.03 -11.06
N ARG A 145 21.96 4.47 -9.86
CA ARG A 145 21.02 3.40 -9.52
C ARG A 145 20.29 3.79 -8.24
N ALA A 146 18.97 3.82 -8.32
CA ALA A 146 18.12 3.99 -7.16
C ALA A 146 18.13 2.75 -6.27
N LEU A 147 17.80 2.92 -4.99
CA LEU A 147 17.74 1.80 -4.07
C LEU A 147 16.48 0.96 -4.33
N ASP A 148 16.65 -0.34 -4.14
CA ASP A 148 15.53 -1.27 -4.00
C ASP A 148 14.76 -0.92 -2.71
N GLY A 149 13.47 -1.27 -2.67
CA GLY A 149 12.73 -1.19 -1.41
C GLY A 149 13.19 -2.25 -0.41
N THR A 150 12.76 -2.12 0.84
CA THR A 150 13.06 -3.08 1.91
C THR A 150 11.83 -3.35 2.75
N PHE A 151 11.96 -4.17 3.79
CA PHE A 151 10.89 -4.37 4.76
C PHE A 151 10.40 -3.02 5.31
N LEU A 152 9.10 -2.76 5.23
CA LEU A 152 8.41 -1.55 5.68
C LEU A 152 8.88 -0.23 5.05
N ARG A 153 9.80 -0.22 4.08
CA ARG A 153 10.41 1.00 3.57
C ARG A 153 10.55 1.02 2.06
N GLY A 154 10.15 2.13 1.45
CA GLY A 154 10.34 2.39 0.02
C GLY A 154 11.80 2.70 -0.36
N GLY A 155 12.19 2.36 -1.58
CA GLY A 155 13.52 2.63 -2.10
C GLY A 155 13.76 4.12 -2.35
N LYS A 156 14.94 4.59 -1.96
CA LYS A 156 15.41 5.96 -2.22
C LYS A 156 15.74 6.15 -3.71
N SER A 157 15.31 7.27 -4.27
CA SER A 157 15.59 7.63 -5.66
C SER A 157 17.01 8.17 -5.86
N CYS A 158 17.44 8.29 -7.11
CA CYS A 158 18.77 8.79 -7.46
C CYS A 158 18.70 9.69 -8.71
N SER A 159 19.40 10.81 -8.73
CA SER A 159 19.48 11.67 -9.92
C SER A 159 20.90 12.16 -10.12
N THR A 160 21.44 11.97 -11.32
CA THR A 160 22.76 12.47 -11.74
C THR A 160 22.67 13.34 -12.99
N ALA A 161 21.53 13.30 -13.69
CA ALA A 161 21.24 14.11 -14.85
C ALA A 161 20.43 15.37 -14.47
N GLU A 162 19.79 15.98 -15.46
CA GLU A 162 19.00 17.20 -15.25
C GLU A 162 17.72 16.92 -14.45
N VAL A 163 17.09 15.77 -14.67
CA VAL A 163 15.71 15.52 -14.26
C VAL A 163 15.63 14.87 -12.87
N SER A 164 14.70 15.35 -12.05
CA SER A 164 14.42 14.81 -10.71
C SER A 164 13.70 13.47 -10.76
N SER A 165 13.96 12.62 -9.76
CA SER A 165 13.38 11.29 -9.58
C SER A 165 12.66 11.16 -8.24
N SER A 166 11.87 10.09 -8.12
CA SER A 166 10.92 9.90 -7.02
C SER A 166 11.09 8.59 -6.26
N GLY A 167 10.73 8.62 -4.99
CA GLY A 167 10.91 7.49 -4.08
C GLY A 167 9.83 6.41 -4.19
N GLY A 168 10.18 5.17 -3.86
CA GLY A 168 9.25 4.04 -3.85
C GLY A 168 8.26 4.09 -2.66
N GLY A 169 7.12 3.43 -2.79
CA GLY A 169 6.11 3.32 -1.74
C GLY A 169 6.47 2.26 -0.71
N SER A 170 6.03 2.45 0.54
CA SER A 170 6.24 1.49 1.62
C SER A 170 5.28 0.30 1.53
N GLY A 171 5.62 -0.81 2.18
CA GLY A 171 4.79 -2.01 2.23
C GLY A 171 5.48 -3.11 3.03
N TYR A 172 4.94 -4.33 3.02
CA TYR A 172 5.64 -5.48 3.61
C TYR A 172 7.02 -5.64 3.00
N TYR A 173 7.07 -5.53 1.67
CA TYR A 173 8.26 -5.07 0.98
C TYR A 173 7.96 -3.74 0.29
N GLY A 174 8.87 -2.78 0.38
CA GLY A 174 8.72 -1.50 -0.32
C GLY A 174 8.99 -1.63 -1.81
N GLY A 175 8.41 -0.71 -2.57
CA GLY A 175 8.70 -0.50 -3.98
C GLY A 175 10.07 0.15 -4.17
N GLY A 176 10.64 -0.01 -5.35
CA GLY A 176 11.94 0.59 -5.69
C GLY A 176 11.84 2.10 -5.89
N GLY A 177 12.92 2.81 -5.57
CA GLY A 177 13.09 4.20 -5.99
C GLY A 177 13.31 4.29 -7.50
N SER A 178 13.16 5.47 -8.07
CA SER A 178 13.48 5.73 -9.48
C SER A 178 14.79 6.47 -9.65
N SER A 179 15.33 6.43 -10.86
CA SER A 179 16.55 7.13 -11.26
C SER A 179 16.22 8.17 -12.32
N ASP A 180 16.65 9.42 -12.16
CA ASP A 180 16.38 10.54 -13.09
C ASP A 180 14.92 10.57 -13.62
N GLN A 181 14.69 10.23 -14.90
CA GLN A 181 13.39 10.33 -15.58
C GLN A 181 12.43 9.17 -15.26
N GLY A 182 12.20 8.92 -13.98
CA GLY A 182 11.28 7.88 -13.53
C GLY A 182 10.51 8.28 -12.27
N ALA A 183 9.43 7.55 -12.03
CA ALA A 183 8.63 7.59 -10.83
C ALA A 183 8.84 6.32 -10.00
N GLY A 184 8.55 6.39 -8.70
CA GLY A 184 8.76 5.29 -7.77
C GLY A 184 7.75 4.15 -7.94
N GLY A 185 8.14 2.92 -7.64
CA GLY A 185 7.23 1.77 -7.60
C GLY A 185 6.44 1.70 -6.29
N GLY A 186 5.28 1.03 -6.29
CA GLY A 186 4.47 0.82 -5.09
C GLY A 186 5.01 -0.30 -4.18
N GLY A 187 4.67 -0.24 -2.89
CA GLY A 187 4.99 -1.28 -1.91
C GLY A 187 3.90 -2.36 -1.81
N SER A 188 4.26 -3.50 -1.21
CA SER A 188 3.40 -4.67 -1.19
C SER A 188 2.50 -4.79 0.04
N SER A 189 1.31 -5.36 -0.15
CA SER A 189 0.43 -5.77 0.94
C SER A 189 0.80 -7.15 1.47
N TYR A 190 0.53 -7.40 2.75
CA TYR A 190 0.73 -8.70 3.40
C TYR A 190 -0.30 -8.92 4.50
N ALA A 191 -0.62 -10.19 4.72
CA ALA A 191 -1.42 -10.64 5.84
C ALA A 191 -0.82 -11.93 6.38
N SER A 192 -0.63 -11.99 7.69
CA SER A 192 -0.15 -13.15 8.40
C SER A 192 -1.15 -14.31 8.38
N SER A 193 -0.67 -15.52 8.59
CA SER A 193 -1.48 -16.75 8.57
C SER A 193 -2.52 -16.84 9.69
N VAL A 194 -2.42 -15.99 10.72
CA VAL A 194 -3.40 -15.90 11.81
C VAL A 194 -4.71 -15.25 11.34
N LEU A 195 -4.69 -14.52 10.23
CA LEU A 195 -5.89 -13.94 9.62
C LEU A 195 -6.63 -14.97 8.78
N LYS A 196 -7.97 -14.86 8.80
CA LYS A 196 -8.90 -15.61 7.97
C LYS A 196 -9.64 -14.67 7.03
N ASN A 197 -10.13 -15.22 5.92
CA ASN A 197 -10.91 -14.47 4.91
C ASN A 197 -10.18 -13.20 4.46
N VAL A 198 -8.89 -13.33 4.13
CA VAL A 198 -8.09 -12.20 3.72
C VAL A 198 -8.47 -11.78 2.31
N ILE A 199 -8.75 -10.49 2.13
CA ILE A 199 -8.99 -9.88 0.83
C ILE A 199 -7.91 -8.83 0.58
N TYR A 200 -7.34 -8.87 -0.63
CA TYR A 200 -6.43 -7.87 -1.14
C TYR A 200 -7.07 -7.14 -2.31
N LYS A 201 -6.87 -5.83 -2.36
CA LYS A 201 -7.23 -4.97 -3.47
C LYS A 201 -6.07 -4.04 -3.75
N ASN A 202 -5.53 -4.09 -4.96
CA ASN A 202 -4.45 -3.23 -5.38
C ASN A 202 -4.96 -1.79 -5.57
N GLY A 203 -4.07 -0.80 -5.49
CA GLY A 203 -4.43 0.61 -5.63
C GLY A 203 -4.91 1.02 -7.02
N ASN A 204 -4.96 0.10 -8.00
CA ASN A 204 -5.58 0.30 -9.30
C ASN A 204 -6.97 -0.35 -9.44
N GLU A 205 -7.48 -0.98 -8.37
CA GLU A 205 -8.82 -1.56 -8.30
C GLU A 205 -9.78 -0.65 -7.52
N ASP A 206 -11.08 -0.81 -7.77
CA ASP A 206 -12.13 -0.15 -6.98
C ASP A 206 -12.37 -0.89 -5.67
N PHE A 207 -12.46 -0.14 -4.57
CA PHE A 207 -12.88 -0.64 -3.26
C PHE A 207 -13.52 0.45 -2.41
N VAL A 208 -14.24 0.01 -1.37
CA VAL A 208 -14.92 0.88 -0.42
C VAL A 208 -13.89 1.65 0.40
N GLN A 209 -14.04 2.96 0.41
CA GLN A 209 -13.22 3.91 1.15
C GLN A 209 -13.73 4.07 2.59
N PRO A 210 -12.94 4.68 3.49
CA PRO A 210 -13.37 4.94 4.87
C PRO A 210 -14.66 5.78 4.98
N ASP A 211 -14.94 6.63 3.99
CA ASP A 211 -16.17 7.45 3.90
C ASP A 211 -17.40 6.67 3.36
N GLY A 212 -17.24 5.38 3.04
CA GLY A 212 -18.28 4.53 2.48
C GLY A 212 -18.46 4.62 0.95
N THR A 213 -17.74 5.51 0.27
CA THR A 213 -17.77 5.61 -1.20
C THR A 213 -16.95 4.49 -1.85
N SER A 214 -17.28 4.10 -3.08
CA SER A 214 -16.44 3.20 -3.88
C SER A 214 -15.58 4.04 -4.83
N LYS A 215 -14.26 3.92 -4.71
CA LYS A 215 -13.28 4.64 -5.55
C LYS A 215 -12.12 3.72 -5.90
N LYS A 216 -11.43 4.04 -6.99
CA LYS A 216 -10.19 3.37 -7.40
C LYS A 216 -9.08 3.76 -6.45
N GLY A 217 -8.47 2.78 -5.79
CA GLY A 217 -7.35 2.98 -4.88
C GLY A 217 -7.68 3.88 -3.67
N HIS A 218 -6.70 4.09 -2.81
CA HIS A 218 -6.80 5.04 -1.69
C HIS A 218 -5.93 6.27 -1.95
N SER A 219 -6.53 7.45 -1.79
CA SER A 219 -5.86 8.76 -1.88
C SER A 219 -5.67 9.34 -0.48
N GLY A 220 -4.57 10.05 -0.27
CA GLY A 220 -4.23 10.66 1.02
C GLY A 220 -3.47 9.75 1.98
N ASP A 221 -3.56 10.07 3.27
CA ASP A 221 -2.95 9.31 4.35
C ASP A 221 -3.58 7.92 4.46
N GLY A 222 -2.85 6.96 5.01
CA GLY A 222 -3.38 5.64 5.29
C GLY A 222 -4.53 5.67 6.29
N PHE A 223 -5.27 4.57 6.34
CA PHE A 223 -6.39 4.43 7.26
C PHE A 223 -6.49 3.01 7.81
N ILE A 224 -6.93 2.87 9.06
CA ILE A 224 -7.16 1.58 9.71
C ILE A 224 -8.53 1.59 10.40
N SER A 225 -9.34 0.57 10.12
CA SER A 225 -10.58 0.27 10.83
C SER A 225 -10.52 -1.09 11.51
N ILE A 226 -10.98 -1.15 12.76
CA ILE A 226 -11.10 -2.39 13.54
C ILE A 226 -12.57 -2.55 13.95
N GLU A 227 -13.21 -3.55 13.38
CA GLU A 227 -14.63 -3.82 13.59
C GLU A 227 -14.82 -5.14 14.35
N LYS A 228 -15.63 -5.11 15.41
CA LYS A 228 -16.00 -6.33 16.14
C LYS A 228 -17.05 -7.10 15.34
N LEU A 229 -16.75 -8.36 15.03
CA LEU A 229 -17.74 -9.27 14.48
C LEU A 229 -18.46 -9.97 15.63
N PHE A 230 -19.78 -9.85 15.66
CA PHE A 230 -20.61 -10.63 16.57
C PHE A 230 -20.96 -11.94 15.87
N SER A 231 -20.55 -13.08 16.46
CA SER A 231 -21.18 -14.34 16.08
C SER A 231 -22.55 -14.37 16.76
N LEU A 232 -23.64 -14.37 15.98
CA LEU A 232 -24.91 -14.88 16.49
C LEU A 232 -24.71 -16.39 16.69
N ALA A 233 -24.33 -16.78 17.90
CA ALA A 233 -24.56 -18.15 18.33
C ALA A 233 -26.08 -18.26 18.51
N LEU A 234 -26.78 -18.82 17.52
CA LEU A 234 -28.08 -19.44 17.75
C LEU A 234 -27.82 -20.56 18.75
N GLN A 235 -27.96 -20.24 20.03
CA GLN A 235 -28.01 -21.23 21.08
C GLN A 235 -29.34 -21.95 20.88
N THR A 236 -29.34 -23.04 20.12
CA THR A 236 -30.42 -24.02 20.12
C THR A 236 -30.48 -24.59 21.53
N TYR A 237 -31.23 -23.93 22.40
CA TYR A 237 -31.80 -24.59 23.56
C TYR A 237 -32.73 -25.66 23.00
N CYS A 238 -32.35 -26.93 23.15
CA CYS A 238 -33.31 -28.02 23.14
C CYS A 238 -34.28 -27.76 24.30
N ILE A 239 -35.35 -27.02 24.00
CA ILE A 239 -36.55 -27.03 24.81
C ILE A 239 -37.49 -27.96 24.05
N ASP A 240 -37.69 -29.15 24.60
CA ASP A 240 -38.78 -30.04 24.22
C ASP A 240 -40.09 -29.24 24.29
N PHE A 241 -40.66 -28.88 23.14
CA PHE A 241 -42.06 -28.50 23.06
C PHE A 241 -42.69 -29.09 21.79
N HIS A 242 -43.58 -30.05 22.05
CA HIS A 242 -44.66 -30.41 21.17
C HIS A 242 -45.44 -29.16 20.72
N TYR A 243 -45.72 -29.10 19.41
CA TYR A 243 -46.83 -28.36 18.78
C TYR A 243 -46.87 -26.83 18.95
N ILE A 244 -46.59 -26.09 17.87
CA ILE A 244 -47.59 -25.40 17.01
C ILE A 244 -46.85 -24.62 15.91
N SER A 245 -47.44 -24.64 14.72
CA SER A 245 -46.96 -24.14 13.44
C SER A 245 -47.03 -22.61 13.26
N PHE A 246 -46.55 -22.16 12.07
CA PHE A 246 -46.59 -20.82 11.46
C PHE A 246 -45.39 -19.92 11.87
N ILE A 247 -44.50 -19.43 11.00
CA ILE A 247 -44.58 -19.04 9.58
C ILE A 247 -43.19 -19.14 8.90
N ASN A 248 -43.20 -19.60 7.65
CA ASN A 248 -42.13 -19.53 6.66
C ASN A 248 -41.67 -18.08 6.39
N ILE A 249 -40.36 -17.85 6.27
CA ILE A 249 -39.75 -17.25 5.06
C ILE A 249 -38.45 -18.01 4.76
N LEU A 250 -38.61 -19.05 3.92
CA LEU A 250 -37.67 -19.56 2.90
C LEU A 250 -37.34 -18.37 1.96
N SER A 251 -36.21 -18.19 1.27
CA SER A 251 -35.11 -19.06 0.81
C SER A 251 -34.07 -18.10 0.19
N LEU A 252 -32.77 -18.31 0.39
CA LEU A 252 -31.87 -18.93 -0.61
C LEU A 252 -31.99 -18.36 -2.03
N ILE A 253 -30.95 -17.66 -2.48
CA ILE A 253 -30.53 -17.69 -3.87
C ILE A 253 -29.13 -18.29 -3.93
N PHE A 254 -29.03 -19.34 -4.74
CA PHE A 254 -27.94 -20.24 -5.02
C PHE A 254 -26.70 -19.55 -5.63
N ILE A 255 -25.52 -20.14 -5.39
CA ILE A 255 -24.53 -20.34 -6.46
C ILE A 255 -24.04 -21.80 -6.34
N SER A 256 -24.40 -22.62 -7.32
CA SER A 256 -23.64 -23.80 -7.73
C SER A 256 -23.56 -23.77 -9.24
N SER A 257 -22.32 -23.72 -9.73
CA SER A 257 -21.91 -23.84 -11.12
C SER A 257 -22.24 -25.22 -11.71
N GLU A 258 -22.18 -25.26 -13.04
CA GLU A 258 -22.22 -26.43 -13.95
C GLU A 258 -21.57 -27.72 -13.43
#